data_AF-A0A7R9IEI0-F1
#
_entry.id   AF-A0A7R9IEI0-F1
#
_cell.length_a   1.000
_cell.length_b   1.000
_cell.length_c   1.000
_cell.angle_alpha   90.00
_cell.angle_beta   90.00
_cell.angle_gamma   90.00
#
_symmetry.space_group_name_H-M   'P 1'
#
loop_
_entity.id
_entity.type
_entity.pdbx_description
1 polymer ?
#
loop_
_entity_poly.entity_id
_entity_poly.type
_entity_poly.pdbx_seq_one_letter_code
_entity_poly.pdbx_strand_id
1 'polypeptide(L)'
;MNRVILSLLGFSLVGGTRALDCAPRDYGDGVVCVCNAGYCDKLEDITEQDLSKGNYLFYTSSKAGDRLAKSVNVFEASATAPEEPVFYRLNADVTYQEIMGFGGALTDSTGLNIMSLSDAAREKLLQTYFGEGGSQYLYLRVPIGASDFSLEYYTYDDVDGDVNWNNFALRDEDYKYKMPVIKRASDIRGQPIKLFGAAWSAPWWMKRNGTEFGFSYLLEEYYQAWADYYVK
;
A
#
# COMPACT_ATOMS: atom_id res chain seq x y z
N MET A 1 -49.63 -29.24 31.92
CA MET A 1 -49.14 -28.57 30.69
C MET A 1 -47.71 -28.13 30.93
N ASN A 2 -46.73 -28.99 30.62
CA ASN A 2 -45.31 -28.64 30.69
C ASN A 2 -44.93 -27.86 29.44
N ARG A 3 -44.47 -26.62 29.60
CA ARG A 3 -43.86 -25.84 28.53
C ARG A 3 -42.35 -26.06 28.57
N VAL A 4 -41.83 -26.79 27.60
CA VAL A 4 -40.39 -26.91 27.33
C VAL A 4 -39.97 -25.63 26.60
N ILE A 5 -39.09 -24.84 27.20
CA ILE A 5 -38.45 -23.69 26.56
C ILE A 5 -37.22 -24.23 25.84
N LEU A 6 -37.27 -24.27 24.51
CA LEU A 6 -36.14 -24.60 23.65
C LEU A 6 -35.29 -23.34 23.49
N SER A 7 -34.21 -23.22 24.27
CA SER A 7 -33.19 -22.20 24.06
C SER A 7 -32.26 -22.63 22.92
N LEU A 8 -32.54 -22.15 21.71
CA LEU A 8 -31.61 -22.20 20.58
C LEU A 8 -30.43 -21.25 20.88
N LEU A 9 -29.32 -21.82 21.36
CA LEU A 9 -28.02 -21.16 21.35
C LEU A 9 -27.57 -21.02 19.90
N GLY A 10 -27.85 -19.86 19.31
CA GLY A 10 -27.26 -19.45 18.05
C GLY A 10 -25.76 -19.31 18.23
N PHE A 11 -25.01 -20.28 17.72
CA PHE A 11 -23.56 -20.18 17.60
C PHE A 11 -23.27 -19.26 16.41
N SER A 12 -23.23 -17.95 16.66
CA SER A 12 -22.63 -17.03 15.71
C SER A 12 -21.14 -17.35 15.64
N LEU A 13 -20.72 -18.01 14.56
CA LEU A 13 -19.32 -18.12 14.17
C LEU A 13 -18.82 -16.70 13.86
N VAL A 14 -18.35 -16.00 14.90
CA VAL A 14 -17.48 -14.84 14.71
C VAL A 14 -16.16 -15.42 14.19
N GLY A 15 -15.99 -15.39 12.87
CA GLY A 15 -14.76 -15.79 12.21
C GLY A 15 -13.66 -14.77 12.47
N GLY A 16 -13.15 -14.72 13.70
CA GLY A 16 -11.92 -14.00 14.02
C GLY A 16 -10.75 -14.74 13.37
N THR A 17 -9.96 -14.03 12.58
CA THR A 17 -8.75 -14.60 12.00
C THR A 17 -7.63 -14.57 13.03
N ARG A 18 -7.01 -15.73 13.29
CA ARG A 18 -5.87 -15.80 14.21
C ARG A 18 -4.66 -15.11 13.59
N ALA A 19 -3.93 -14.34 14.40
CA ALA A 19 -2.63 -13.79 14.03
C ALA A 19 -1.69 -14.90 13.55
N LEU A 20 -0.86 -14.57 12.57
CA LEU A 20 0.25 -15.42 12.14
C LEU A 20 1.53 -14.67 12.42
N ASP A 21 2.38 -15.24 13.26
CA ASP A 21 3.62 -14.59 13.69
C ASP A 21 4.61 -14.44 12.53
N CYS A 22 5.53 -13.50 12.64
CA CYS A 22 6.67 -13.42 11.73
C CYS A 22 7.42 -14.76 11.70
N ALA A 23 7.76 -15.26 10.50
CA ALA A 23 8.75 -16.34 10.35
C ALA A 23 10.13 -15.70 10.15
N PRO A 24 10.92 -15.49 11.22
CA PRO A 24 12.09 -14.62 11.15
C PRO A 24 13.23 -15.27 10.36
N ARG A 25 13.94 -14.44 9.58
CA ARG A 25 15.27 -14.77 9.04
C ARG A 25 16.21 -13.59 9.22
N ASP A 26 17.36 -13.84 9.83
CA ASP A 26 18.40 -12.84 10.06
C ASP A 26 19.41 -12.82 8.91
N TYR A 27 19.78 -11.63 8.47
CA TYR A 27 20.79 -11.36 7.44
C TYR A 27 21.99 -10.56 7.98
N GLY A 28 22.09 -10.32 9.29
CA GLY A 28 23.17 -9.61 9.97
C GLY A 28 22.85 -8.15 10.32
N ASP A 29 22.09 -7.47 9.45
CA ASP A 29 21.67 -6.06 9.66
C ASP A 29 20.21 -5.92 10.14
N GLY A 30 19.52 -7.04 10.30
CA GLY A 30 18.14 -7.09 10.75
C GLY A 30 17.44 -8.39 10.35
N VAL A 31 16.24 -8.54 10.90
CA VAL A 31 15.38 -9.71 10.67
C VAL A 31 14.29 -9.37 9.65
N VAL A 32 14.04 -10.26 8.70
CA VAL A 32 12.87 -10.19 7.81
C VAL A 32 11.85 -11.26 8.18
N CYS A 33 10.58 -11.04 7.83
CA CYS A 33 9.53 -12.05 7.91
C CYS A 33 9.41 -12.78 6.57
N VAL A 34 9.66 -14.08 6.60
CA VAL A 34 9.68 -14.90 5.38
C VAL A 34 8.26 -15.32 5.02
N CYS A 35 7.81 -14.90 3.83
CA CYS A 35 6.56 -15.34 3.23
C CYS A 35 6.79 -16.24 2.02
N ASN A 36 5.83 -17.12 1.74
CA ASN A 36 5.80 -17.99 0.56
C ASN A 36 4.33 -18.33 0.20
N ALA A 37 4.13 -19.25 -0.74
CA ALA A 37 2.80 -19.65 -1.22
C ALA A 37 1.88 -20.22 -0.12
N GLY A 38 2.44 -20.86 0.91
CA GLY A 38 1.69 -21.47 2.00
C GLY A 38 1.64 -20.66 3.29
N TYR A 39 2.48 -19.62 3.43
CA TYR A 39 2.62 -18.89 4.69
C TYR A 39 2.96 -17.42 4.47
N CYS A 40 2.33 -16.54 5.25
CA CYS A 40 2.78 -15.17 5.47
C CYS A 40 2.19 -14.68 6.79
N ASP A 41 2.93 -13.82 7.50
CA ASP A 41 2.47 -13.23 8.75
C ASP A 41 1.23 -12.34 8.54
N LYS A 42 0.41 -12.24 9.59
CA LYS A 42 -0.84 -11.49 9.58
C LYS A 42 -1.05 -10.87 10.95
N LEU A 43 -1.42 -9.60 10.97
CA LEU A 43 -1.78 -8.90 12.20
C LEU A 43 -3.03 -9.52 12.83
N GLU A 44 -3.06 -9.49 14.17
CA GLU A 44 -4.23 -9.89 14.94
C GLU A 44 -5.37 -8.89 14.72
N ASP A 45 -6.59 -9.42 14.58
CA ASP A 45 -7.79 -8.58 14.53
C ASP A 45 -7.91 -7.75 15.83
N ILE A 46 -8.36 -6.50 15.69
CA ILE A 46 -8.68 -5.64 16.83
C ILE A 46 -10.12 -5.95 17.25
N THR A 47 -10.30 -6.38 18.49
CA THR A 47 -11.63 -6.72 19.02
C THR A 47 -12.27 -5.53 19.75
N GLU A 48 -13.60 -5.55 19.92
CA GLU A 48 -14.29 -4.55 20.76
C GLU A 48 -13.77 -4.54 22.21
N GLN A 49 -13.33 -5.70 22.71
CA GLN A 49 -12.75 -5.82 24.05
C GLN A 49 -11.41 -5.09 24.15
N ASP A 50 -10.60 -5.15 23.11
CA ASP A 50 -9.31 -4.47 23.03
C ASP A 50 -9.47 -2.94 23.16
N LEU A 51 -10.57 -2.40 22.63
CA LEU A 51 -10.90 -0.98 22.61
C LEU A 51 -11.87 -0.55 23.71
N SER A 52 -12.04 -1.38 24.75
CA SER A 52 -12.89 -1.01 25.89
C SER A 52 -12.39 0.26 26.59
N LYS A 53 -13.31 1.05 27.15
CA LYS A 53 -13.00 2.36 27.74
C LYS A 53 -11.92 2.23 28.82
N GLY A 54 -10.84 3.01 28.68
CA GLY A 54 -9.70 2.97 29.58
C GLY A 54 -8.55 2.10 29.07
N ASN A 55 -8.74 1.35 27.98
CA ASN A 55 -7.68 0.60 27.33
C ASN A 55 -7.00 1.42 26.22
N TYR A 56 -5.77 1.02 25.90
CA TYR A 56 -5.07 1.42 24.69
C TYR A 56 -4.33 0.23 24.08
N LEU A 57 -4.23 0.24 22.75
CA LEU A 57 -3.41 -0.68 21.99
C LEU A 57 -1.99 -0.14 21.85
N PHE A 58 -1.00 -1.00 22.03
CA PHE A 58 0.40 -0.68 21.79
C PHE A 58 1.02 -1.72 20.86
N TYR A 59 1.59 -1.24 19.76
CA TYR A 59 2.24 -2.05 18.74
C TYR A 59 3.74 -1.77 18.75
N THR A 60 4.55 -2.81 18.92
CA THR A 60 6.01 -2.68 18.97
C THR A 60 6.66 -3.31 17.75
N SER A 61 7.60 -2.59 17.13
CA SER A 61 8.57 -3.18 16.21
C SER A 61 9.99 -2.81 16.66
N SER A 62 10.91 -3.77 16.66
CA SER A 62 12.25 -3.57 17.20
C SER A 62 13.33 -4.27 16.36
N LYS A 63 14.58 -3.79 16.51
CA LYS A 63 15.75 -4.45 15.91
C LYS A 63 15.92 -5.88 16.43
N ALA A 64 15.54 -6.13 17.68
CA ALA A 64 15.64 -7.43 18.34
C ALA A 64 14.67 -8.48 17.75
N GLY A 65 13.59 -8.05 17.08
CA GLY A 65 12.72 -8.96 16.35
C GLY A 65 11.22 -8.72 16.50
N ASP A 66 10.78 -7.74 17.29
CA ASP A 66 9.33 -7.46 17.39
C ASP A 66 8.81 -6.97 16.04
N ARG A 67 7.66 -7.47 15.62
CA ARG A 67 7.04 -7.16 14.31
C ARG A 67 5.58 -6.83 14.53
N LEU A 68 5.30 -5.54 14.74
CA LEU A 68 3.97 -5.04 15.12
C LEU A 68 3.33 -5.91 16.21
N ALA A 69 4.11 -6.26 17.23
CA ALA A 69 3.64 -7.06 18.35
C ALA A 69 2.58 -6.28 19.13
N LYS A 70 1.34 -6.78 19.14
CA LYS A 70 0.18 -6.16 19.79
C LYS A 70 0.21 -6.41 21.29
N SER A 71 -0.08 -5.38 22.08
CA SER A 71 -0.45 -5.51 23.50
C SER A 71 -1.64 -4.61 23.81
N VAL A 72 -2.52 -5.08 24.69
CA VAL A 72 -3.64 -4.30 25.25
C VAL A 72 -3.25 -3.87 26.65
N ASN A 73 -3.25 -2.57 26.89
CA ASN A 73 -2.85 -1.98 28.16
C ASN A 73 -3.98 -1.09 28.70
N VAL A 74 -3.89 -0.69 29.97
CA VAL A 74 -4.88 0.14 30.64
C VAL A 74 -4.25 1.48 31.02
N PHE A 75 -4.98 2.58 30.81
CA PHE A 75 -4.59 3.88 31.33
C PHE A 75 -4.65 3.86 32.86
N GLU A 76 -3.50 4.06 33.50
CA GLU A 76 -3.43 4.21 34.94
C GLU A 76 -3.78 5.64 35.35
N ALA A 77 -4.68 5.78 36.32
CA ALA A 77 -4.90 7.04 37.01
C ALA A 77 -3.77 7.24 38.04
N SER A 78 -2.54 7.51 37.59
CA SER A 78 -1.44 7.77 38.53
C SER A 78 -1.46 9.22 39.00
N ALA A 79 -1.49 9.40 40.33
CA ALA A 79 -1.28 10.69 41.02
C ALA A 79 0.19 10.98 41.31
N THR A 80 1.10 10.04 41.03
CA THR A 80 2.53 10.14 41.34
C THR A 80 3.36 9.80 40.11
N ALA A 81 4.02 10.84 39.60
CA ALA A 81 5.00 10.74 38.53
C ALA A 81 6.26 9.98 39.01
N PRO A 82 6.90 9.15 38.18
CA PRO A 82 8.26 8.66 38.43
C PRO A 82 9.24 9.80 38.73
N GLU A 83 10.42 9.52 39.30
CA GLU A 83 11.38 10.57 39.67
C GLU A 83 11.90 11.38 38.46
N GLU A 84 11.86 10.85 37.23
CA GLU A 84 12.28 11.53 35.99
C GLU A 84 11.41 11.15 34.77
N PRO A 85 10.15 11.58 34.68
CA PRO A 85 9.27 11.18 33.59
C PRO A 85 9.40 12.13 32.39
N VAL A 86 9.54 11.54 31.20
CA VAL A 86 9.24 12.26 29.95
C VAL A 86 7.72 12.19 29.73
N PHE A 87 7.05 13.34 29.77
CA PHE A 87 5.62 13.43 29.52
C PHE A 87 5.33 13.97 28.12
N TYR A 88 4.44 13.27 27.41
CA TYR A 88 3.81 13.77 26.19
C TYR A 88 2.36 14.11 26.49
N ARG A 89 1.96 15.36 26.25
CA ARG A 89 0.59 15.83 26.47
C ARG A 89 -0.10 16.08 25.14
N LEU A 90 -1.18 15.34 24.88
CA LEU A 90 -2.05 15.59 23.75
C LEU A 90 -3.00 16.76 24.08
N ASN A 91 -3.07 17.75 23.19
CA ASN A 91 -4.08 18.81 23.23
C ASN A 91 -5.08 18.59 22.09
N ALA A 92 -6.26 18.06 22.41
CA ALA A 92 -7.28 17.72 21.42
C ALA A 92 -8.00 18.95 20.81
N ASP A 93 -7.83 20.14 21.41
CA ASP A 93 -8.42 21.39 20.90
C ASP A 93 -7.60 22.00 19.74
N VAL A 94 -6.38 21.51 19.53
CA VAL A 94 -5.50 21.96 18.44
C VAL A 94 -5.48 20.92 17.35
N THR A 95 -6.04 21.27 16.19
CA THR A 95 -6.07 20.41 15.00
C THR A 95 -5.09 20.89 13.94
N TYR A 96 -4.67 19.97 13.07
CA TYR A 96 -3.76 20.23 11.96
C TYR A 96 -4.35 19.68 10.65
N GLN A 97 -3.51 19.23 9.72
CA GLN A 97 -3.94 18.68 8.44
C GLN A 97 -4.71 17.37 8.59
N GLU A 98 -5.61 17.13 7.63
CA GLU A 98 -6.20 15.81 7.42
C GLU A 98 -5.18 14.86 6.78
N ILE A 99 -5.13 13.61 7.25
CA ILE A 99 -4.26 12.57 6.68
C ILE A 99 -5.03 11.84 5.57
N MET A 100 -4.61 12.07 4.33
CA MET A 100 -5.28 11.49 3.16
C MET A 100 -5.15 9.97 3.09
N GLY A 101 -4.02 9.41 3.55
CA GLY A 101 -3.73 7.97 3.65
C GLY A 101 -2.26 7.63 3.35
N PHE A 102 -1.96 6.33 3.31
CA PHE A 102 -0.63 5.78 3.09
C PHE A 102 -0.63 4.74 1.96
N GLY A 103 0.54 4.49 1.38
CA GLY A 103 0.65 3.71 0.16
C GLY A 103 2.07 3.42 -0.29
N GLY A 104 2.21 2.97 -1.53
CA GLY A 104 3.49 2.68 -2.18
C GLY A 104 3.49 3.05 -3.67
N ALA A 105 4.60 2.80 -4.35
CA ALA A 105 4.71 3.00 -5.80
C ALA A 105 4.62 1.66 -6.54
N LEU A 106 3.75 1.59 -7.54
CA LEU A 106 3.64 0.48 -8.47
C LEU A 106 4.39 0.82 -9.76
N THR A 107 5.70 0.74 -9.69
CA THR A 107 6.60 0.83 -10.85
C THR A 107 6.57 -0.46 -11.67
N ASP A 108 7.14 -0.45 -12.88
CA ASP A 108 7.25 -1.65 -13.71
C ASP A 108 8.04 -2.74 -12.98
N SER A 109 9.13 -2.38 -12.32
CA SER A 109 9.90 -3.31 -11.48
C SER A 109 9.07 -3.92 -10.35
N THR A 110 8.28 -3.13 -9.63
CA THR A 110 7.39 -3.66 -8.58
C THR A 110 6.38 -4.62 -9.19
N GLY A 111 5.71 -4.22 -10.27
CA GLY A 111 4.73 -5.06 -10.95
C GLY A 111 5.33 -6.36 -11.47
N LEU A 112 6.49 -6.31 -12.11
CA LEU A 112 7.21 -7.48 -12.62
C LEU A 112 7.59 -8.45 -11.49
N ASN A 113 8.13 -7.95 -10.37
CA ASN A 113 8.49 -8.80 -9.23
C ASN A 113 7.26 -9.43 -8.56
N ILE A 114 6.14 -8.70 -8.48
CA ILE A 114 4.89 -9.26 -7.94
C ILE A 114 4.35 -10.36 -8.87
N MET A 115 4.39 -10.13 -10.18
CA MET A 115 3.87 -11.05 -11.18
C MET A 115 4.77 -12.26 -11.42
N SER A 116 6.05 -12.22 -11.04
CA SER A 116 6.95 -13.37 -11.11
C SER A 116 6.72 -14.41 -10.00
N LEU A 117 5.96 -14.05 -8.95
CA LEU A 117 5.55 -14.98 -7.90
C LEU A 117 4.43 -15.93 -8.38
N SER A 118 4.38 -17.13 -7.79
CA SER A 118 3.22 -18.01 -7.94
C SER A 118 1.95 -17.30 -7.46
N ASP A 119 0.79 -17.66 -8.03
CA ASP A 119 -0.48 -17.00 -7.72
C ASP A 119 -0.76 -16.96 -6.20
N ALA A 120 -0.48 -18.05 -5.49
CA ALA A 120 -0.67 -18.13 -4.04
C ALA A 120 0.28 -17.19 -3.27
N ALA A 121 1.55 -17.10 -3.65
CA ALA A 121 2.50 -16.20 -3.00
C ALA A 121 2.21 -14.73 -3.31
N ARG A 122 1.82 -14.43 -4.56
CA ARG A 122 1.37 -13.11 -4.99
C ARG A 122 0.13 -12.67 -4.23
N GLU A 123 -0.86 -13.54 -4.08
CA GLU A 123 -2.04 -13.25 -3.28
C GLU A 123 -1.69 -12.93 -1.83
N LYS A 124 -0.80 -13.71 -1.19
CA LYS A 124 -0.35 -13.40 0.18
C LYS A 124 0.33 -12.04 0.27
N LEU A 125 1.21 -11.70 -0.67
CA LEU A 125 1.87 -10.40 -0.69
C LEU A 125 0.87 -9.25 -0.92
N LEU A 126 -0.15 -9.42 -1.76
CA LEU A 126 -1.18 -8.40 -1.92
C LEU A 126 -2.03 -8.26 -0.65
N GLN A 127 -2.31 -9.36 0.05
CA GLN A 127 -3.01 -9.33 1.34
C GLN A 127 -2.20 -8.61 2.43
N THR A 128 -0.87 -8.72 2.46
CA THR A 128 -0.06 -7.98 3.46
C THR A 128 -0.09 -6.47 3.24
N TYR A 129 -0.18 -6.00 2.00
CA TYR A 129 -0.30 -4.56 1.73
C TYR A 129 -1.73 -4.05 1.84
N PHE A 130 -2.71 -4.79 1.31
CA PHE A 130 -4.06 -4.26 1.08
C PHE A 130 -5.14 -4.90 1.96
N GLY A 131 -4.91 -6.08 2.52
CA GLY A 131 -5.90 -6.81 3.33
C GLY A 131 -6.02 -6.26 4.75
N GLU A 132 -7.13 -6.59 5.42
CA GLU A 132 -7.46 -6.11 6.77
C GLU A 132 -6.41 -6.47 7.82
N GLY A 133 -5.79 -7.66 7.72
CA GLY A 133 -4.69 -8.06 8.60
C GLY A 133 -3.30 -7.67 8.09
N GLY A 134 -3.23 -6.76 7.13
CA GLY A 134 -2.02 -6.18 6.59
C GLY A 134 -1.90 -4.68 6.93
N SER A 135 -1.12 -3.95 6.13
CA SER A 135 -0.92 -2.51 6.27
C SER A 135 -2.07 -1.65 5.72
N GLN A 136 -3.06 -2.27 5.07
CA GLN A 136 -4.26 -1.62 4.52
C GLN A 136 -3.99 -0.37 3.66
N TYR A 137 -2.98 -0.44 2.79
CA TYR A 137 -2.62 0.63 1.86
C TYR A 137 -3.83 1.15 1.08
N LEU A 138 -3.99 2.47 1.05
CA LEU A 138 -5.09 3.15 0.36
C LEU A 138 -4.64 3.78 -0.96
N TYR A 139 -3.35 4.12 -1.08
CA TYR A 139 -2.80 4.79 -2.26
C TYR A 139 -1.81 3.92 -3.02
N LEU A 140 -1.81 4.08 -4.33
CA LEU A 140 -0.70 3.68 -5.19
C LEU A 140 -0.26 4.84 -6.07
N ARG A 141 1.04 5.14 -6.05
CA ARG A 141 1.69 5.98 -7.05
C ARG A 141 2.00 5.15 -8.28
N VAL A 142 1.56 5.58 -9.46
CA VAL A 142 1.73 4.85 -10.72
C VAL A 142 2.48 5.75 -11.71
N PRO A 143 3.69 5.35 -12.17
CA PRO A 143 4.36 6.08 -13.24
C PRO A 143 3.53 6.05 -14.53
N ILE A 144 3.38 7.22 -15.15
CA ILE A 144 2.76 7.37 -16.48
C ILE A 144 3.90 7.19 -17.50
N GLY A 145 3.87 6.09 -18.24
CA GLY A 145 5.02 5.64 -19.03
C GLY A 145 6.12 5.00 -18.19
N ALA A 146 7.34 4.96 -18.73
CA ALA A 146 8.51 4.42 -18.05
C ALA A 146 9.02 5.32 -16.91
N SER A 147 9.78 4.71 -16.00
CA SER A 147 10.59 5.37 -14.97
C SER A 147 12.01 4.78 -14.98
N ASP A 148 12.87 5.24 -14.08
CA ASP A 148 14.16 4.60 -13.81
C ASP A 148 14.02 3.16 -13.28
N PHE A 149 12.85 2.79 -12.75
CA PHE A 149 12.48 1.42 -12.35
C PHE A 149 11.74 0.65 -13.45
N SER A 150 12.01 0.98 -14.72
CA SER A 150 11.53 0.25 -15.91
C SER A 150 12.69 -0.47 -16.60
N LEU A 151 12.38 -1.54 -17.34
CA LEU A 151 13.42 -2.31 -18.06
C LEU A 151 13.98 -1.54 -19.27
N GLU A 152 13.15 -0.70 -19.87
CA GLU A 152 13.50 0.14 -21.00
C GLU A 152 12.74 1.48 -20.93
N TYR A 153 13.18 2.43 -21.76
CA TYR A 153 12.46 3.67 -21.96
C TYR A 153 11.25 3.43 -22.86
N TYR A 154 10.11 4.00 -22.46
CA TYR A 154 8.94 4.16 -23.32
C TYR A 154 8.09 5.32 -22.81
N THR A 155 7.32 5.90 -23.72
CA THR A 155 6.11 6.65 -23.37
C THR A 155 4.89 5.95 -23.97
N TYR A 156 3.72 6.55 -23.82
CA TYR A 156 2.51 6.07 -24.47
C TYR A 156 2.42 6.53 -25.93
N ASP A 157 3.26 7.45 -26.37
CA ASP A 157 3.32 7.85 -27.79
C ASP A 157 4.74 8.29 -28.20
N ASP A 158 5.50 7.33 -28.73
CA ASP A 158 6.86 7.55 -29.20
C ASP A 158 6.95 7.83 -30.72
N VAL A 159 5.81 8.09 -31.38
CA VAL A 159 5.77 8.48 -32.81
C VAL A 159 6.02 9.98 -32.96
N ASP A 160 7.07 10.32 -33.70
CA ASP A 160 7.51 11.70 -33.89
C ASP A 160 6.39 12.61 -34.42
N GLY A 161 6.16 13.72 -33.71
CA GLY A 161 5.20 14.76 -34.10
C GLY A 161 3.71 14.39 -33.99
N ASP A 162 3.34 13.28 -33.33
CA ASP A 162 1.93 12.88 -33.16
C ASP A 162 1.19 13.69 -32.09
N VAL A 163 1.09 15.01 -32.30
CA VAL A 163 0.37 15.93 -31.40
C VAL A 163 -1.13 15.64 -31.26
N ASN A 164 -1.69 14.81 -32.14
CA ASN A 164 -3.09 14.41 -32.14
C ASN A 164 -3.32 13.07 -31.41
N TRP A 165 -2.27 12.43 -30.90
CA TRP A 165 -2.35 11.19 -30.11
C TRP A 165 -3.01 10.04 -30.85
N ASN A 166 -2.76 9.92 -32.16
CA ASN A 166 -3.32 8.83 -32.98
C ASN A 166 -2.68 7.47 -32.65
N ASN A 167 -1.44 7.49 -32.17
CA ASN A 167 -0.66 6.30 -31.81
C ASN A 167 -0.53 6.11 -30.30
N PHE A 168 -1.20 6.96 -29.50
CA PHE A 168 -1.22 6.82 -28.05
C PHE A 168 -1.74 5.44 -27.65
N ALA A 169 -0.92 4.70 -26.92
CA ALA A 169 -1.27 3.39 -26.40
C ALA A 169 -0.54 3.11 -25.09
N LEU A 170 -1.29 2.59 -24.10
CA LEU A 170 -0.68 1.92 -22.95
C LEU A 170 0.21 0.76 -23.42
N ARG A 171 1.24 0.47 -22.65
CA ARG A 171 2.22 -0.58 -22.98
C ARG A 171 1.90 -1.88 -22.24
N ASP A 172 2.63 -2.92 -22.62
CA ASP A 172 2.49 -4.25 -22.05
C ASP A 172 2.68 -4.25 -20.53
N GLU A 173 3.56 -3.39 -20.01
CA GLU A 173 3.81 -3.17 -18.59
C GLU A 173 2.54 -2.74 -17.84
N ASP A 174 1.75 -1.85 -18.43
CA ASP A 174 0.51 -1.38 -17.83
C ASP A 174 -0.52 -2.52 -17.78
N TYR A 175 -0.70 -3.25 -18.88
CA TYR A 175 -1.69 -4.33 -18.99
C TYR A 175 -1.32 -5.58 -18.20
N LYS A 176 -0.04 -5.98 -18.24
CA LYS A 176 0.44 -7.25 -17.65
C LYS A 176 0.80 -7.09 -16.18
N TYR A 177 1.26 -5.92 -15.75
CA TYR A 177 1.79 -5.73 -14.40
C TYR A 177 0.99 -4.73 -13.57
N LYS A 178 0.80 -3.49 -14.03
CA LYS A 178 0.20 -2.43 -13.20
C LYS A 178 -1.30 -2.65 -12.97
N MET A 179 -2.07 -2.74 -14.06
CA MET A 179 -3.53 -2.83 -13.99
C MET A 179 -4.03 -4.07 -13.22
N PRO A 180 -3.47 -5.27 -13.40
CA PRO A 180 -3.91 -6.45 -12.64
C PRO A 180 -3.70 -6.29 -11.14
N VAL A 181 -2.55 -5.73 -10.73
CA VAL A 181 -2.24 -5.48 -9.30
C VAL A 181 -3.18 -4.43 -8.71
N ILE A 182 -3.45 -3.32 -9.42
CA ILE A 182 -4.38 -2.27 -8.96
C ILE A 182 -5.80 -2.82 -8.79
N LYS A 183 -6.27 -3.61 -9.77
CA LYS A 183 -7.60 -4.24 -9.71
C LYS A 183 -7.69 -5.18 -8.51
N ARG A 184 -6.71 -6.09 -8.37
CA ARG A 184 -6.71 -7.05 -7.26
C ARG A 184 -6.59 -6.37 -5.90
N ALA A 185 -5.77 -5.33 -5.77
CA ALA A 185 -5.67 -4.52 -4.56
C ALA A 185 -7.00 -3.86 -4.19
N SER A 186 -7.75 -3.35 -5.18
CA SER A 186 -9.09 -2.79 -4.98
C SER A 186 -10.10 -3.85 -4.54
N ASP A 187 -10.04 -5.05 -5.13
CA ASP A 187 -10.90 -6.18 -4.76
C ASP A 187 -10.64 -6.64 -3.33
N ILE A 188 -9.37 -6.78 -2.93
CA ILE A 188 -8.96 -7.18 -1.57
C ILE A 188 -9.50 -6.19 -0.53
N ARG A 189 -9.47 -4.88 -0.84
CA ARG A 189 -9.99 -3.84 0.05
C ARG A 189 -11.51 -3.71 0.04
N GLY A 190 -12.19 -4.31 -0.93
CA GLY A 190 -13.62 -4.07 -1.19
C GLY A 190 -13.95 -2.64 -1.63
N GLN A 191 -12.95 -1.84 -2.01
CA GLN A 191 -13.14 -0.47 -2.50
C GLN A 191 -11.97 -0.02 -3.39
N PRO A 192 -12.17 0.95 -4.31
CA PRO A 192 -11.12 1.41 -5.20
C PRO A 192 -9.87 1.92 -4.47
N ILE A 193 -8.69 1.50 -4.93
CA ILE A 193 -7.42 2.12 -4.56
C ILE A 193 -7.36 3.54 -5.15
N LYS A 194 -6.88 4.49 -4.35
CA LYS A 194 -6.64 5.86 -4.83
C LYS A 194 -5.32 5.90 -5.58
N LEU A 195 -5.34 6.42 -6.80
CA LEU A 195 -4.17 6.47 -7.67
C LEU A 195 -3.59 7.88 -7.73
N PHE A 196 -2.27 7.95 -7.73
CA PHE A 196 -1.50 9.17 -7.98
C PHE A 196 -0.55 8.93 -9.16
N GLY A 197 -0.79 9.62 -10.28
CA GLY A 197 -0.02 9.49 -11.52
C GLY A 197 1.05 10.57 -11.66
N ALA A 198 2.23 10.21 -12.15
CA ALA A 198 3.25 11.18 -12.56
C ALA A 198 4.11 10.59 -13.69
N ALA A 199 4.28 11.33 -14.78
CA ALA A 199 5.22 10.95 -15.83
C ALA A 199 6.65 11.35 -15.44
N TRP A 200 7.62 10.50 -15.78
CA TRP A 200 9.05 10.83 -15.61
C TRP A 200 9.58 11.74 -16.71
N SER A 201 9.04 11.59 -17.92
CA SER A 201 9.48 12.28 -19.12
C SER A 201 8.32 12.39 -20.11
N ALA A 202 8.32 13.45 -20.90
CA ALA A 202 7.50 13.53 -22.11
C ALA A 202 8.12 12.66 -23.23
N PRO A 203 7.37 12.37 -24.30
CA PRO A 203 7.94 11.78 -25.51
C PRO A 203 9.17 12.54 -26.00
N TRP A 204 10.16 11.82 -26.52
CA TRP A 204 11.46 12.38 -26.90
C TRP A 204 11.33 13.55 -27.90
N TRP A 205 10.38 13.45 -28.84
CA TRP A 205 10.10 14.45 -29.86
C TRP A 205 9.51 15.75 -29.31
N MET A 206 9.02 15.75 -28.06
CA MET A 206 8.55 16.96 -27.38
C MET A 206 9.64 17.76 -26.66
N LYS A 207 10.86 17.20 -26.56
CA LYS A 207 11.94 17.72 -25.73
C LYS A 207 12.95 18.50 -26.57
N ARG A 208 13.53 19.57 -26.00
CA ARG A 208 14.54 20.42 -26.69
C ARG A 208 15.76 19.67 -27.21
N ASN A 209 16.16 18.60 -26.52
CA ASN A 209 17.30 17.77 -26.92
C ASN A 209 16.92 16.68 -27.92
N GLY A 210 15.63 16.41 -28.15
CA GLY A 210 15.18 15.38 -29.08
C GLY A 210 15.67 13.96 -28.73
N THR A 211 15.92 13.67 -27.45
CA THR A 211 16.39 12.35 -27.01
C THR A 211 15.59 11.85 -25.81
N GLU A 212 15.54 10.54 -25.64
CA GLU A 212 14.86 9.83 -24.56
C GLU A 212 15.47 10.19 -23.20
N PHE A 213 16.79 10.22 -23.14
CA PHE A 213 17.58 10.45 -21.93
C PHE A 213 18.16 11.87 -21.87
N GLY A 214 18.73 12.19 -20.70
CA GLY A 214 19.41 13.46 -20.45
C GLY A 214 18.48 14.58 -19.98
N PHE A 215 19.09 15.57 -19.32
CA PHE A 215 18.39 16.76 -18.85
C PHE A 215 17.90 17.60 -20.02
N SER A 216 16.63 17.97 -19.99
CA SER A 216 15.98 18.72 -21.06
C SER A 216 14.72 19.42 -20.56
N TYR A 217 14.18 20.30 -21.40
CA TYR A 217 12.91 20.96 -21.16
C TYR A 217 11.94 20.61 -22.28
N LEU A 218 10.64 20.62 -21.94
CA LEU A 218 9.56 20.55 -22.91
C LEU A 218 9.62 21.79 -23.83
N LEU A 219 9.44 21.59 -25.13
CA LEU A 219 9.28 22.70 -26.09
C LEU A 219 7.92 23.38 -25.85
N GLU A 220 7.90 24.71 -25.86
CA GLU A 220 6.69 25.51 -25.54
C GLU A 220 5.51 25.18 -26.45
N GLU A 221 5.79 24.89 -27.73
CA GLU A 221 4.79 24.49 -28.72
C GLU A 221 4.04 23.19 -28.37
N TYR A 222 4.61 22.34 -27.51
CA TYR A 222 3.99 21.08 -27.08
C TYR A 222 3.34 21.12 -25.70
N TYR A 223 3.23 22.29 -25.06
CA TYR A 223 2.65 22.38 -23.71
C TYR A 223 1.20 21.89 -23.66
N GLN A 224 0.37 22.29 -24.64
CA GLN A 224 -1.02 21.84 -24.69
C GLN A 224 -1.11 20.35 -25.01
N ALA A 225 -0.34 19.87 -26.00
CA ALA A 225 -0.31 18.46 -26.31
C ALA A 225 0.07 17.65 -25.05
N TRP A 226 1.13 18.03 -24.34
CA TRP A 226 1.56 17.36 -23.11
C TRP A 226 0.49 17.36 -22.01
N ALA A 227 -0.33 18.41 -21.90
CA ALA A 227 -1.47 18.40 -21.00
C ALA A 227 -2.54 17.38 -21.45
N ASP A 228 -2.83 17.30 -22.75
CA ASP A 228 -3.80 16.36 -23.33
C ASP A 228 -3.33 14.89 -23.19
N TYR A 229 -2.01 14.65 -23.21
CA TYR A 229 -1.42 13.34 -22.94
C TYR A 229 -1.79 12.80 -21.56
N TYR A 230 -1.94 13.66 -20.54
CA TYR A 230 -2.39 13.23 -19.21
C TYR A 230 -3.89 12.92 -19.13
N VAL A 231 -4.68 13.48 -20.06
CA VAL A 231 -6.14 13.28 -20.10
C VAL A 231 -6.51 11.99 -20.82
N LYS A 232 -5.70 11.60 -21.82
CA LYS A 232 -5.83 10.35 -22.58
C LYS A 232 -5.59 9.11 -21.73
#